data_AF-A0A925CNM7-F1
#
_entry.id   AF-A0A925CNM7-F1
#
_cell.length_a   1.000
_cell.length_b   1.000
_cell.length_c   1.000
_cell.angle_alpha   90.00
_cell.angle_beta   90.00
_cell.angle_gamma   90.00
#
_symmetry.space_group_name_H-M   'P 1'
#
loop_
_entity.id
_entity.type
_entity.pdbx_description
1 polymer ?
#
loop_
_entity_poly.entity_id
_entity_poly.type
_entity_poly.pdbx_seq_one_letter_code
_entity_poly.pdbx_strand_id
1 'polypeptide(L)'
;AATLRHRGDIAAAELAAAVPPLEAPVSAWLSYYGQLNRWLAGAPARVTNEHAIADRTVMDAMRNAPIAVKGTTLQVFPKSFTALVHLAELDVQLDGLTRLYWSAQAADATAAERDTIEAIAAALARAGALLVWAWTSPGRGLPWPATESAGELPLSIRELTPDDFLAVHDAVALMHARLQSLAVLLDPIRREQGGQRPSWSGLFHAMGMEIGTPASELMEAQSLEAVLAMAQLQAARNAPAEAAH
;
A
#
# COMPACT_ATOMS: atom_id res chain seq x y z
N ALA A 1 12.97 20.47 8.71
CA ALA A 1 13.18 19.15 9.35
C ALA A 1 12.51 19.06 10.74
N ALA A 2 12.77 20.01 11.66
CA ALA A 2 12.16 20.01 13.01
C ALA A 2 10.62 20.20 13.00
N THR A 3 10.09 21.07 12.13
CA THR A 3 8.64 21.34 12.00
C THR A 3 7.85 20.16 11.39
N LEU A 4 8.51 19.34 10.56
CA LEU A 4 7.93 18.12 9.98
C LEU A 4 7.92 16.96 10.99
N ARG A 5 8.97 16.84 11.84
CA ARG A 5 8.98 15.90 12.97
C ARG A 5 7.86 16.20 13.95
N HIS A 6 7.71 17.47 14.34
CA HIS A 6 6.70 17.87 15.30
C HIS A 6 5.26 17.63 14.81
N ARG A 7 4.99 17.76 13.50
CA ARG A 7 3.69 17.41 12.90
C ARG A 7 3.47 15.90 12.79
N GLY A 8 4.51 15.12 12.49
CA GLY A 8 4.43 13.66 12.43
C GLY A 8 4.15 13.02 13.81
N ASP A 9 4.78 13.56 14.86
CA ASP A 9 4.63 13.07 16.23
C ASP A 9 3.27 13.45 16.85
N ILE A 10 2.72 14.64 16.52
CA ILE A 10 1.37 15.06 16.94
C ILE A 10 0.29 14.22 16.23
N ALA A 11 0.41 14.02 14.92
CA ALA A 11 -0.56 13.23 14.15
C ALA A 11 -0.58 11.74 14.57
N ALA A 12 0.57 11.17 14.95
CA ALA A 12 0.64 9.79 15.44
C ALA A 12 -0.04 9.64 16.82
N ALA A 13 0.12 10.64 17.71
CA ALA A 13 -0.53 10.64 19.03
C ALA A 13 -2.05 10.87 18.91
N GLU A 14 -2.50 11.74 18.01
CA GLU A 14 -3.92 11.95 17.72
C GLU A 14 -4.58 10.71 17.11
N LEU A 15 -3.86 10.03 16.20
CA LEU A 15 -4.35 8.79 15.59
C LEU A 15 -4.41 7.64 16.61
N ALA A 16 -3.40 7.50 17.47
CA ALA A 16 -3.41 6.53 18.56
C ALA A 16 -4.53 6.80 19.58
N ALA A 17 -4.90 8.07 19.80
CA ALA A 17 -6.04 8.45 20.63
C ALA A 17 -7.41 8.22 19.95
N ALA A 18 -7.43 8.12 18.62
CA ALA A 18 -8.63 7.91 17.80
C ALA A 18 -8.89 6.42 17.46
N VAL A 19 -8.17 5.48 18.09
CA VAL A 19 -8.42 4.04 17.94
C VAL A 19 -9.85 3.74 18.39
N PRO A 20 -10.71 3.19 17.51
CA PRO A 20 -12.06 2.81 17.90
C PRO A 20 -12.03 1.74 19.01
N PRO A 21 -13.00 1.71 19.94
CA PRO A 21 -13.10 0.59 20.87
C PRO A 21 -13.35 -0.73 20.10
N LEU A 22 -12.97 -1.87 20.66
CA LEU A 22 -13.16 -3.18 20.01
C LEU A 22 -14.64 -3.46 19.66
N GLU A 23 -15.58 -2.95 20.46
CA GLU A 23 -17.02 -3.07 20.23
C GLU A 23 -17.57 -2.08 19.19
N ALA A 24 -16.73 -1.18 18.66
CA ALA A 24 -17.14 -0.25 17.63
C ALA A 24 -17.61 -1.00 16.37
N PRO A 25 -18.57 -0.44 15.62
CA PRO A 25 -18.98 -1.03 14.35
C PRO A 25 -17.79 -1.13 13.40
N VAL A 26 -17.79 -2.13 12.52
CA VAL A 26 -16.73 -2.38 11.52
C VAL A 26 -16.43 -1.13 10.69
N SER A 27 -17.43 -0.29 10.42
CA SER A 27 -17.26 1.00 9.73
C SER A 27 -16.29 1.96 10.43
N ALA A 28 -16.30 2.02 11.77
CA ALA A 28 -15.38 2.87 12.53
C ALA A 28 -13.93 2.37 12.39
N TRP A 29 -13.73 1.06 12.41
CA TRP A 29 -12.43 0.43 12.20
C TRP A 29 -11.89 0.60 10.78
N LEU A 30 -12.75 0.50 9.77
CA LEU A 30 -12.38 0.78 8.38
C LEU A 30 -12.05 2.24 8.14
N SER A 31 -12.76 3.15 8.82
CA SER A 31 -12.42 4.57 8.84
C SER A 31 -11.04 4.81 9.45
N TYR A 32 -10.74 4.17 10.58
CA TYR A 32 -9.44 4.25 11.24
C TYR A 32 -8.32 3.67 10.36
N TYR A 33 -8.55 2.53 9.70
CA TYR A 33 -7.66 1.94 8.69
C TYR A 33 -7.36 2.92 7.54
N GLY A 34 -8.38 3.58 6.96
CA GLY A 34 -8.19 4.57 5.90
C GLY A 34 -7.41 5.81 6.36
N GLN A 35 -7.50 6.19 7.64
CA GLN A 35 -6.67 7.25 8.22
C GLN A 35 -5.21 6.82 8.39
N LEU A 36 -4.98 5.59 8.86
CA LEU A 36 -3.64 5.01 9.00
C LEU A 36 -2.91 4.92 7.64
N ASN A 37 -3.57 4.43 6.59
CA ASN A 37 -2.97 4.35 5.24
C ASN A 37 -2.50 5.71 4.73
N ARG A 38 -3.30 6.76 4.94
CA ARG A 38 -2.92 8.13 4.54
C ARG A 38 -1.75 8.67 5.32
N TRP A 39 -1.72 8.41 6.62
CA TRP A 39 -0.59 8.81 7.45
C TRP A 39 0.71 8.16 6.96
N LEU A 40 0.67 6.87 6.65
CA LEU A 40 1.81 6.14 6.11
C LEU A 40 2.21 6.58 4.70
N ALA A 41 1.25 6.91 3.83
CA ALA A 41 1.54 7.46 2.51
C ALA A 41 2.29 8.80 2.59
N GLY A 42 2.12 9.55 3.67
CA GLY A 42 2.83 10.81 3.95
C GLY A 42 4.07 10.69 4.84
N ALA A 43 4.31 9.53 5.46
CA ALA A 43 5.43 9.33 6.38
C ALA A 43 6.74 9.09 5.62
N PRO A 44 7.83 9.82 5.91
CA PRO A 44 9.13 9.52 5.34
C PRO A 44 9.67 8.20 5.91
N ALA A 45 10.00 7.23 5.05
CA ALA A 45 10.67 6.00 5.47
C ALA A 45 11.91 6.32 6.31
N ARG A 46 11.91 5.89 7.58
CA ARG A 46 13.11 5.90 8.43
C ARG A 46 13.99 4.73 8.00
N VAL A 47 14.97 5.00 7.14
CA VAL A 47 15.96 4.01 6.70
C VAL A 47 17.23 4.20 7.54
N THR A 48 17.63 3.19 8.31
CA THR A 48 18.98 3.07 8.88
C THR A 48 19.89 2.27 7.93
N ASN A 49 21.22 2.42 8.04
CA ASN A 49 22.19 2.00 7.02
C ASN A 49 22.55 0.49 6.98
N GLU A 50 21.84 -0.41 7.66
CA GLU A 50 22.22 -1.84 7.78
C GLU A 50 21.53 -2.78 6.76
N HIS A 51 20.74 -2.25 5.80
CA HIS A 51 19.76 -3.04 5.04
C HIS A 51 20.30 -3.88 3.87
N ALA A 52 21.38 -3.50 3.20
CA ALA A 52 21.72 -4.08 1.88
C ALA A 52 22.11 -5.59 1.86
N ILE A 53 22.56 -6.17 2.98
CA ILE A 53 22.93 -7.61 3.08
C ILE A 53 21.79 -8.43 3.69
N ALA A 54 20.99 -7.84 4.58
CA ALA A 54 19.74 -8.45 5.06
C ALA A 54 18.71 -8.57 3.93
N ASP A 55 18.68 -7.60 3.01
CA ASP A 55 17.68 -7.48 1.95
C ASP A 55 17.54 -8.72 1.05
N ARG A 56 18.60 -9.49 0.73
CA ARG A 56 18.43 -10.66 -0.17
C ARG A 56 17.77 -11.86 0.51
N THR A 57 18.17 -12.17 1.74
CA THR A 57 17.58 -13.25 2.57
C THR A 57 16.21 -12.85 3.12
N VAL A 58 16.00 -11.55 3.36
CA VAL A 58 14.75 -10.96 3.80
C VAL A 58 13.75 -10.88 2.63
N MET A 59 14.14 -10.45 1.43
CA MET A 59 13.25 -10.43 0.24
C MET A 59 12.79 -11.84 -0.14
N ASP A 60 13.63 -12.86 -0.02
CA ASP A 60 13.22 -14.27 -0.23
C ASP A 60 12.31 -14.79 0.92
N ALA A 61 12.53 -14.37 2.17
CA ALA A 61 11.66 -14.71 3.31
C ALA A 61 10.33 -13.90 3.32
N MET A 62 10.26 -12.79 2.58
CA MET A 62 9.16 -11.81 2.64
C MET A 62 8.25 -11.74 1.43
N ARG A 63 8.55 -12.51 0.38
CA ARG A 63 7.64 -12.66 -0.78
C ARG A 63 6.21 -13.06 -0.39
N ASN A 64 6.01 -13.55 0.84
CA ASN A 64 4.77 -14.14 1.34
C ASN A 64 4.64 -14.00 2.87
N ALA A 65 4.92 -12.84 3.47
CA ALA A 65 4.87 -12.69 4.94
C ALA A 65 3.47 -13.09 5.46
N PRO A 66 3.36 -14.21 6.20
CA PRO A 66 2.07 -14.74 6.62
C PRO A 66 1.47 -13.88 7.73
N ILE A 67 0.22 -13.49 7.56
CA ILE A 67 -0.61 -12.73 8.51
C ILE A 67 -1.64 -13.70 9.06
N ALA A 68 -1.61 -13.94 10.36
CA ALA A 68 -2.62 -14.75 11.01
C ALA A 68 -3.94 -13.95 11.12
N VAL A 69 -4.99 -14.47 10.50
CA VAL A 69 -6.33 -13.87 10.41
C VAL A 69 -7.35 -14.95 10.73
N LYS A 70 -7.98 -14.88 11.91
CA LYS A 70 -8.97 -15.89 12.39
C LYS A 70 -8.57 -17.36 12.17
N GLY A 71 -7.30 -17.71 12.40
CA GLY A 71 -6.80 -19.08 12.21
C GLY A 71 -6.53 -19.47 10.75
N THR A 72 -6.76 -18.56 9.80
CA THR A 72 -6.26 -18.63 8.41
C THR A 72 -5.03 -17.76 8.28
N THR A 73 -4.12 -18.13 7.38
CA THR A 73 -2.94 -17.32 7.09
C THR A 73 -3.15 -16.58 5.78
N LEU A 74 -3.30 -15.26 5.82
CA LEU A 74 -3.27 -14.40 4.63
C LEU A 74 -1.84 -14.00 4.31
N GLN A 75 -1.57 -13.64 3.06
CA GLN A 75 -0.28 -13.13 2.63
C GLN A 75 -0.54 -11.85 1.84
N VAL A 76 0.28 -10.82 2.02
CA VAL A 76 0.22 -9.61 1.19
C VAL A 76 1.14 -9.78 0.00
N PHE A 77 0.61 -9.53 -1.19
CA PHE A 77 1.33 -9.70 -2.45
C PHE A 77 1.70 -8.35 -3.06
N PRO A 78 2.95 -8.17 -3.51
CA PRO A 78 3.36 -6.99 -4.26
C PRO A 78 2.52 -6.82 -5.54
N LYS A 79 2.12 -5.58 -5.83
CA LYS A 79 1.26 -5.25 -6.96
C LYS A 79 2.01 -4.55 -8.09
N SER A 80 1.50 -4.73 -9.30
CA SER A 80 1.95 -4.01 -10.48
C SER A 80 1.55 -2.55 -10.38
N PHE A 81 2.24 -1.69 -11.13
CA PHE A 81 1.94 -0.26 -11.09
C PHE A 81 0.48 0.02 -11.46
N THR A 82 -0.04 -0.66 -12.49
CA THR A 82 -1.45 -0.53 -12.90
C THR A 82 -2.41 -0.91 -11.77
N ALA A 83 -2.14 -1.99 -11.04
CA ALA A 83 -2.96 -2.37 -9.89
C ALA A 83 -2.83 -1.36 -8.74
N LEU A 84 -1.64 -0.83 -8.48
CA LEU A 84 -1.43 0.20 -7.46
C LEU A 84 -2.20 1.50 -7.75
N VAL A 85 -2.34 1.90 -9.01
CA VAL A 85 -3.18 3.05 -9.40
C VAL A 85 -4.64 2.83 -9.01
N HIS A 86 -5.20 1.66 -9.30
CA HIS A 86 -6.58 1.33 -8.92
C HIS A 86 -6.76 1.26 -7.39
N LEU A 87 -5.75 0.74 -6.67
CA LEU A 87 -5.78 0.72 -5.22
C LEU A 87 -5.75 2.12 -4.62
N ALA A 88 -5.02 3.05 -5.24
CA ALA A 88 -5.05 4.45 -4.83
C ALA A 88 -6.42 5.09 -5.08
N GLU A 89 -7.10 4.76 -6.18
CA GLU A 89 -8.46 5.22 -6.44
C GLU A 89 -9.46 4.67 -5.41
N LEU A 90 -9.37 3.38 -5.07
CA LEU A 90 -10.17 2.76 -4.02
C LEU A 90 -9.91 3.39 -2.65
N ASP A 91 -8.67 3.75 -2.34
CA ASP A 91 -8.33 4.45 -1.10
C ASP A 91 -8.94 5.86 -1.05
N VAL A 92 -8.94 6.60 -2.17
CA VAL A 92 -9.64 7.90 -2.29
C VAL A 92 -11.15 7.74 -2.11
N GLN A 93 -11.75 6.69 -2.67
CA GLN A 93 -13.17 6.38 -2.46
C GLN A 93 -13.48 6.05 -1.01
N LEU A 94 -12.66 5.22 -0.37
CA LEU A 94 -12.78 4.87 1.05
C LEU A 94 -12.71 6.12 1.93
N ASP A 95 -11.82 7.05 1.62
CA ASP A 95 -11.72 8.34 2.30
C ASP A 95 -12.96 9.22 2.09
N GLY A 96 -13.46 9.31 0.85
CA GLY A 96 -14.71 10.01 0.55
C GLY A 96 -15.88 9.46 1.39
N LEU A 97 -16.05 8.14 1.41
CA LEU A 97 -17.08 7.46 2.20
C LEU A 97 -16.88 7.65 3.70
N THR A 98 -15.64 7.64 4.17
CA THR A 98 -15.30 7.89 5.57
C THR A 98 -15.72 9.29 6.02
N ARG A 99 -15.38 10.32 5.22
CA ARG A 99 -15.79 11.70 5.52
C ARG A 99 -17.31 11.85 5.52
N LEU A 100 -17.97 11.25 4.53
CA LEU A 100 -19.42 11.26 4.44
C LEU A 100 -20.07 10.60 5.67
N TYR A 101 -19.57 9.43 6.07
CA TYR A 101 -20.05 8.69 7.24
C TYR A 101 -19.98 9.53 8.53
N TRP A 102 -18.83 10.16 8.79
CA TRP A 102 -18.66 11.02 9.96
C TRP A 102 -19.50 12.29 9.90
N SER A 103 -19.65 12.89 8.73
CA SER A 103 -20.50 14.08 8.56
C SER A 103 -21.98 13.77 8.75
N ALA A 104 -22.40 12.52 8.49
CA ALA A 104 -23.77 12.06 8.64
C ALA A 104 -24.08 11.56 10.07
N GLN A 105 -23.06 11.30 10.90
CA GLN A 105 -23.25 10.90 12.29
C GLN A 105 -23.76 12.07 13.15
N ALA A 106 -25.08 12.22 13.23
CA ALA A 106 -25.75 13.13 14.14
C ALA A 106 -26.42 12.34 15.29
N ALA A 107 -26.30 12.83 16.52
CA ALA A 107 -26.89 12.19 17.70
C ALA A 107 -28.42 12.06 17.62
N ASP A 108 -29.07 12.99 16.91
CA ASP A 108 -30.53 13.05 16.75
C ASP A 108 -31.00 12.68 15.32
N ALA A 109 -30.27 11.78 14.63
CA ALA A 109 -30.61 11.37 13.28
C ALA A 109 -32.02 10.71 13.19
N THR A 110 -32.80 11.17 12.23
CA THR A 110 -34.10 10.61 11.83
C THR A 110 -33.96 9.19 11.24
N ALA A 111 -35.06 8.45 11.12
CA ALA A 111 -35.03 7.09 10.56
C ALA A 111 -34.44 7.04 9.13
N ALA A 112 -34.81 7.97 8.25
CA ALA A 112 -34.27 8.03 6.89
C ALA A 112 -32.77 8.39 6.85
N GLU A 113 -32.32 9.23 7.78
CA GLU A 113 -30.89 9.54 7.94
C GLU A 113 -30.12 8.32 8.45
N ARG A 114 -30.71 7.52 9.35
CA ARG A 114 -30.12 6.25 9.79
C ARG A 114 -29.98 5.25 8.64
N ASP A 115 -30.99 5.09 7.80
CA ASP A 115 -30.91 4.24 6.60
C ASP A 115 -29.77 4.70 5.67
N THR A 116 -29.60 6.02 5.52
CA THR A 116 -28.52 6.60 4.72
C THR A 116 -27.14 6.32 5.34
N ILE A 117 -27.01 6.47 6.66
CA ILE A 117 -25.77 6.17 7.40
C ILE A 117 -25.42 4.68 7.26
N GLU A 118 -26.41 3.78 7.35
CA GLU A 118 -26.21 2.34 7.17
C GLU A 118 -25.78 2.00 5.73
N ALA A 119 -26.38 2.64 4.72
CA ALA A 119 -25.97 2.45 3.33
C ALA A 119 -24.52 2.92 3.09
N ILE A 120 -24.12 4.05 3.67
CA ILE A 120 -22.73 4.55 3.62
C ILE A 120 -21.79 3.57 4.34
N ALA A 121 -22.19 3.05 5.51
CA ALA A 121 -21.40 2.07 6.27
C ALA A 121 -21.19 0.78 5.48
N ALA A 122 -22.22 0.28 4.78
CA ALA A 122 -22.12 -0.90 3.93
C ALA A 122 -21.20 -0.66 2.72
N ALA A 123 -21.26 0.52 2.10
CA ALA A 123 -20.35 0.90 1.02
C ALA A 123 -18.89 0.98 1.52
N LEU A 124 -18.67 1.54 2.71
CA LEU A 124 -17.36 1.62 3.36
C LEU A 124 -16.81 0.22 3.66
N ALA A 125 -17.65 -0.67 4.20
CA ALA A 125 -17.35 -2.08 4.44
C ALA A 125 -16.87 -2.79 3.18
N ARG A 126 -17.62 -2.62 2.08
CA ARG A 126 -17.27 -3.21 0.80
C ARG A 126 -15.96 -2.66 0.25
N ALA A 127 -15.74 -1.35 0.28
CA ALA A 127 -14.52 -0.73 -0.22
C ALA A 127 -13.27 -1.21 0.55
N GLY A 128 -13.35 -1.28 1.89
CA GLY A 128 -12.27 -1.80 2.72
C GLY A 128 -11.97 -3.27 2.43
N ALA A 129 -13.01 -4.09 2.30
CA ALA A 129 -12.88 -5.50 1.95
C ALA A 129 -12.27 -5.72 0.56
N LEU A 130 -12.59 -4.86 -0.42
CA LEU A 130 -11.96 -4.89 -1.74
C LEU A 130 -10.48 -4.56 -1.68
N LEU A 131 -10.08 -3.56 -0.90
CA LEU A 131 -8.67 -3.24 -0.69
C LEU A 131 -7.92 -4.43 -0.08
N VAL A 132 -8.45 -5.04 0.98
CA VAL A 132 -7.82 -6.24 1.57
C VAL A 132 -7.75 -7.37 0.56
N TRP A 133 -8.85 -7.67 -0.13
CA TRP A 133 -8.87 -8.74 -1.12
C TRP A 133 -7.83 -8.53 -2.21
N ALA A 134 -7.69 -7.30 -2.71
CA ALA A 134 -6.67 -7.00 -3.70
C ALA A 134 -5.27 -7.27 -3.14
N TRP A 135 -4.93 -6.73 -1.97
CA TRP A 135 -3.62 -6.91 -1.35
C TRP A 135 -3.31 -8.37 -1.02
N THR A 136 -4.31 -9.15 -0.62
CA THR A 136 -4.13 -10.54 -0.20
C THR A 136 -4.36 -11.57 -1.30
N SER A 137 -4.70 -11.12 -2.51
CA SER A 137 -4.85 -12.03 -3.65
C SER A 137 -3.50 -12.29 -4.31
N PRO A 138 -3.18 -13.57 -4.60
CA PRO A 138 -1.97 -13.91 -5.32
C PRO A 138 -1.84 -13.21 -6.67
N GLY A 139 -0.61 -12.87 -7.03
CA GLY A 139 -0.28 -12.24 -8.30
C GLY A 139 -0.22 -10.72 -8.26
N ARG A 140 0.34 -10.17 -9.34
CA ARG A 140 0.66 -8.74 -9.48
C ARG A 140 -0.55 -7.85 -9.78
N GLY A 141 -1.59 -8.42 -10.39
CA GLY A 141 -2.80 -7.70 -10.77
C GLY A 141 -3.84 -7.62 -9.65
N LEU A 142 -4.99 -7.05 -10.01
CA LEU A 142 -6.22 -7.16 -9.22
C LEU A 142 -6.83 -8.56 -9.41
N PRO A 143 -7.56 -9.09 -8.42
CA PRO A 143 -8.25 -10.37 -8.56
C PRO A 143 -9.55 -10.29 -9.37
N TRP A 144 -9.93 -9.09 -9.84
CA TRP A 144 -11.01 -8.83 -10.78
C TRP A 144 -10.52 -7.94 -11.94
N PRO A 145 -11.19 -7.94 -13.10
CA PRO A 145 -10.82 -7.04 -14.20
C PRO A 145 -10.98 -5.57 -13.78
N ALA A 146 -9.96 -4.76 -14.05
CA ALA A 146 -9.97 -3.32 -13.74
C ALA A 146 -11.17 -2.56 -14.32
N THR A 147 -11.69 -3.02 -15.46
CA THR A 147 -12.82 -2.42 -16.19
C THR A 147 -14.19 -2.87 -15.68
N GLU A 148 -14.24 -3.82 -14.74
CA GLU A 148 -15.47 -4.42 -14.25
C GLU A 148 -15.68 -4.14 -12.76
N SER A 149 -16.94 -4.11 -12.34
CA SER A 149 -17.31 -4.12 -10.93
C SER A 149 -16.79 -5.42 -10.30
N ALA A 150 -16.03 -5.31 -9.20
CA ALA A 150 -15.66 -6.47 -8.42
C ALA A 150 -16.91 -7.28 -8.04
N GLY A 151 -16.89 -8.58 -8.35
CA GLY A 151 -17.97 -9.52 -8.10
C GLY A 151 -18.16 -9.82 -6.61
N GLU A 152 -18.63 -11.01 -6.28
CA GLU A 152 -18.74 -11.43 -4.88
C GLU A 152 -17.36 -11.59 -4.25
N LEU A 153 -17.21 -11.02 -3.05
CA LEU A 153 -16.00 -11.16 -2.24
C LEU A 153 -15.86 -12.61 -1.74
N PRO A 154 -14.64 -13.18 -1.70
CA PRO A 154 -14.40 -14.48 -1.09
C PRO A 154 -14.87 -14.52 0.36
N LEU A 155 -15.29 -15.69 0.84
CA LEU A 155 -15.75 -15.87 2.22
C LEU A 155 -14.72 -15.43 3.26
N SER A 156 -13.44 -15.77 3.03
CA SER A 156 -12.32 -15.37 3.89
C SER A 156 -12.14 -13.86 4.04
N ILE A 157 -12.63 -13.07 3.08
CA ILE A 157 -12.61 -11.61 3.11
C ILE A 157 -13.88 -11.06 3.76
N ARG A 158 -15.04 -11.67 3.48
CA ARG A 158 -16.33 -11.25 4.07
C ARG A 158 -16.38 -11.45 5.57
N GLU A 159 -15.65 -12.44 6.08
CA GLU A 159 -15.62 -12.78 7.50
C GLU A 159 -14.54 -12.03 8.29
N LEU A 160 -13.82 -11.08 7.68
CA LEU A 160 -12.77 -10.33 8.38
C LEU A 160 -13.35 -9.55 9.57
N THR A 161 -12.66 -9.65 10.70
CA THR A 161 -12.85 -8.75 11.84
C THR A 161 -12.10 -7.44 11.63
N PRO A 162 -12.49 -6.39 12.37
CA PRO A 162 -11.71 -5.18 12.52
C PRO A 162 -10.20 -5.37 12.67
N ASP A 163 -9.78 -6.26 13.57
CA ASP A 163 -8.36 -6.53 13.84
C ASP A 163 -7.65 -7.11 12.62
N ASP A 164 -8.34 -7.89 11.79
CA ASP A 164 -7.77 -8.45 10.57
C ASP A 164 -7.46 -7.35 9.54
N PHE A 165 -8.28 -6.29 9.46
CA PHE A 165 -8.00 -5.14 8.61
C PHE A 165 -6.71 -4.42 9.04
N LEU A 166 -6.47 -4.29 10.35
CA LEU A 166 -5.23 -3.70 10.89
C LEU A 166 -4.02 -4.60 10.66
N ALA A 167 -4.18 -5.92 10.83
CA ALA A 167 -3.09 -6.85 10.56
C ALA A 167 -2.66 -6.79 9.09
N VAL A 168 -3.62 -6.67 8.16
CA VAL A 168 -3.34 -6.46 6.73
C VAL A 168 -2.70 -5.09 6.48
N HIS A 169 -3.21 -4.04 7.13
CA HIS A 169 -2.62 -2.70 7.06
C HIS A 169 -1.13 -2.72 7.39
N ASP A 170 -0.77 -3.27 8.55
CA ASP A 170 0.59 -3.22 9.06
C ASP A 170 1.54 -4.02 8.16
N ALA A 171 1.05 -5.10 7.56
CA ALA A 171 1.80 -5.84 6.56
C ALA A 171 2.01 -5.02 5.25
N VAL A 172 0.99 -4.30 4.77
CA VAL A 172 1.09 -3.41 3.60
C VAL A 172 2.02 -2.24 3.89
N ALA A 173 1.90 -1.61 5.06
CA ALA A 173 2.74 -0.53 5.56
C ALA A 173 4.22 -0.91 5.51
N LEU A 174 4.51 -2.09 6.03
CA LEU A 174 5.84 -2.64 6.11
C LEU A 174 6.39 -2.95 4.70
N MET A 175 5.56 -3.46 3.79
CA MET A 175 5.93 -3.61 2.38
C MET A 175 6.21 -2.25 1.69
N HIS A 176 5.37 -1.23 1.92
CA HIS A 176 5.58 0.11 1.37
C HIS A 176 6.87 0.77 1.87
N ALA A 177 7.17 0.67 3.17
CA ALA A 177 8.41 1.17 3.75
C ALA A 177 9.64 0.55 3.06
N ARG A 178 9.57 -0.74 2.68
CA ARG A 178 10.63 -1.43 1.93
C ARG A 178 10.75 -0.95 0.49
N LEU A 179 9.64 -0.73 -0.21
CA LEU A 179 9.68 -0.14 -1.56
C LEU A 179 10.31 1.25 -1.53
N GLN A 180 10.03 2.04 -0.50
CA GLN A 180 10.66 3.35 -0.31
C GLN A 180 12.17 3.24 -0.01
N SER A 181 12.61 2.28 0.82
CA SER A 181 14.04 2.09 1.08
C SER A 181 14.80 1.62 -0.17
N LEU A 182 14.20 0.74 -0.98
CA LEU A 182 14.76 0.32 -2.26
C LEU A 182 14.88 1.49 -3.26
N ALA A 183 13.91 2.42 -3.25
CA ALA A 183 13.98 3.62 -4.08
C ALA A 183 15.14 4.56 -3.67
N VAL A 184 15.51 4.60 -2.38
CA VAL A 184 16.68 5.35 -1.89
C VAL A 184 17.99 4.75 -2.38
N LEU A 185 18.04 3.42 -2.61
CA LEU A 185 19.23 2.78 -3.20
C LEU A 185 19.46 3.17 -4.66
N LEU A 186 18.44 3.70 -5.35
CA LEU A 186 18.58 4.29 -6.69
C LEU A 186 19.03 5.76 -6.66
N ASP A 187 19.15 6.37 -5.47
CA ASP A 187 19.55 7.77 -5.29
C ASP A 187 20.99 8.11 -5.73
N PRO A 188 21.99 7.20 -5.65
CA PRO A 188 23.33 7.46 -6.18
C PRO A 188 23.34 7.67 -7.70
N ILE A 189 22.60 6.84 -8.44
CA ILE A 189 22.36 6.98 -9.90
C ILE A 189 21.72 8.36 -10.20
N ARG A 190 20.89 8.85 -9.27
CA ARG A 190 20.15 10.12 -9.34
C ARG A 190 21.03 11.38 -9.26
N ARG A 191 22.10 11.32 -8.47
CA ARG A 191 23.02 12.47 -8.29
C ARG A 191 23.91 12.66 -9.50
N GLU A 192 24.25 11.58 -10.18
CA GLU A 192 25.02 11.61 -11.42
C GLU A 192 24.19 12.13 -12.61
N GLN A 193 22.86 11.95 -12.59
CA GLN A 193 21.95 12.33 -13.68
C GLN A 193 21.23 13.68 -13.50
N GLY A 194 21.69 14.57 -12.60
CA GLY A 194 21.18 15.95 -12.54
C GLY A 194 19.96 16.20 -11.63
N GLY A 195 19.63 15.30 -10.71
CA GLY A 195 18.87 15.65 -9.50
C GLY A 195 17.36 15.86 -9.64
N GLN A 196 16.71 15.55 -10.76
CA GLN A 196 15.25 15.55 -10.82
C GLN A 196 14.62 14.44 -9.96
N ARG A 197 13.43 14.72 -9.43
CA ARG A 197 12.65 13.77 -8.61
C ARG A 197 12.34 12.53 -9.46
N PRO A 198 12.59 11.30 -8.97
CA PRO A 198 12.39 10.12 -9.79
C PRO A 198 10.90 9.98 -10.08
N SER A 199 10.54 9.92 -11.36
CA SER A 199 9.21 9.52 -11.78
C SER A 199 9.22 8.01 -11.97
N TRP A 200 8.25 7.32 -11.38
CA TRP A 200 8.08 5.88 -11.62
C TRP A 200 7.94 5.60 -13.12
N SER A 201 7.25 6.46 -13.84
CA SER A 201 7.16 6.42 -15.31
C SER A 201 8.52 6.47 -16.00
N GLY A 202 9.46 7.29 -15.53
CA GLY A 202 10.83 7.34 -16.06
C GLY A 202 11.61 6.04 -15.81
N LEU A 203 11.45 5.44 -14.62
CA LEU A 203 12.05 4.14 -14.30
C LEU A 203 11.53 3.04 -15.24
N PHE A 204 10.20 2.93 -15.40
CA PHE A 204 9.61 1.93 -16.29
C PHE A 204 10.00 2.16 -17.75
N HIS A 205 10.12 3.41 -18.18
CA HIS A 205 10.59 3.74 -19.53
C HIS A 205 12.04 3.33 -19.76
N ALA A 206 12.95 3.70 -18.85
CA ALA A 206 14.37 3.34 -18.94
C ALA A 206 14.56 1.81 -18.92
N MET A 207 13.92 1.12 -17.98
CA MET A 207 13.99 -0.34 -17.90
C MET A 207 13.38 -0.99 -19.14
N GLY A 208 12.28 -0.47 -19.66
CA GLY A 208 11.65 -0.97 -20.88
C GLY A 208 12.55 -0.87 -22.10
N MET A 209 13.24 0.26 -22.26
CA MET A 209 14.24 0.44 -23.32
C MET A 209 15.38 -0.57 -23.19
N GLU A 210 15.83 -0.84 -21.97
CA GLU A 210 16.99 -1.70 -21.73
C GLU A 210 16.70 -3.19 -21.96
N ILE A 211 15.49 -3.66 -21.63
CA ILE A 211 15.10 -5.07 -21.81
C ILE A 211 14.29 -5.32 -23.09
N GLY A 212 14.00 -4.27 -23.87
CA GLY A 212 13.23 -4.37 -25.11
C GLY A 212 11.73 -4.62 -24.91
N THR A 213 11.15 -4.20 -23.78
CA THR A 213 9.72 -4.34 -23.48
C THR A 213 9.07 -2.97 -23.31
N PRO A 214 7.92 -2.68 -23.93
CA PRO A 214 7.21 -1.42 -23.72
C PRO A 214 6.94 -1.14 -22.22
N ALA A 215 7.11 0.11 -21.79
CA ALA A 215 6.91 0.50 -20.40
C ALA A 215 5.50 0.18 -19.88
N SER A 216 4.47 0.35 -20.72
CA SER A 216 3.09 -0.01 -20.40
C SER A 216 2.92 -1.49 -20.09
N GLU A 217 3.57 -2.35 -20.88
CA GLU A 217 3.56 -3.79 -20.67
C GLU A 217 4.29 -4.14 -19.37
N LEU A 218 5.42 -3.49 -19.07
CA LEU A 218 6.11 -3.70 -17.78
C LEU A 218 5.31 -3.24 -16.57
N MET A 219 4.62 -2.10 -16.67
CA MET A 219 3.79 -1.55 -15.60
C MET A 219 2.59 -2.44 -15.26
N GLU A 220 2.11 -3.21 -16.23
CA GLU A 220 1.06 -4.21 -16.06
C GLU A 220 1.61 -5.58 -15.64
N ALA A 221 2.72 -5.99 -16.28
CA ALA A 221 3.28 -7.33 -16.19
C ALA A 221 4.28 -7.54 -15.05
N GLN A 222 4.71 -6.51 -14.33
CA GLN A 222 5.67 -6.69 -13.23
C GLN A 222 5.22 -5.94 -11.98
N SER A 223 5.51 -6.53 -10.82
CA SER A 223 5.39 -5.79 -9.56
C SER A 223 6.45 -4.70 -9.52
N LEU A 224 6.18 -3.61 -8.79
CA LEU A 224 7.16 -2.53 -8.65
C LEU A 224 8.49 -3.03 -8.06
N GLU A 225 8.39 -3.96 -7.10
CA GLU A 225 9.54 -4.63 -6.49
C GLU A 225 10.38 -5.40 -7.53
N ALA A 226 9.73 -6.15 -8.43
CA ALA A 226 10.43 -6.90 -9.46
C ALA A 226 11.18 -5.96 -10.42
N VAL A 227 10.57 -4.84 -10.81
CA VAL A 227 11.24 -3.85 -11.67
C VAL A 227 12.41 -3.18 -10.96
N LEU A 228 12.28 -2.87 -9.67
CA LEU A 228 13.38 -2.34 -8.86
C LEU A 228 14.54 -3.35 -8.77
N ALA A 229 14.25 -4.62 -8.53
CA ALA A 229 15.26 -5.68 -8.49
C ALA A 229 15.96 -5.85 -9.85
N MET A 230 15.20 -5.79 -10.95
CA MET A 230 15.77 -5.82 -12.32
C MET A 230 16.70 -4.62 -12.56
N ALA A 231 16.29 -3.42 -12.16
CA ALA A 231 17.11 -2.22 -12.29
C ALA A 231 18.43 -2.32 -11.49
N GLN A 232 18.38 -2.85 -10.26
CA GLN A 232 19.57 -3.06 -9.44
C GLN A 232 20.54 -4.09 -10.05
N LEU A 233 20.01 -5.23 -10.51
CA LEU A 233 20.83 -6.26 -11.17
C LEU A 233 21.51 -5.72 -12.42
N GLN A 234 20.82 -4.85 -13.15
CA GLN A 234 21.33 -4.27 -14.38
C GLN A 234 22.36 -3.17 -14.12
N ALA A 235 22.14 -2.31 -13.12
CA ALA A 235 23.14 -1.38 -12.63
C ALA A 235 24.42 -2.10 -12.18
N ALA A 236 24.30 -3.23 -11.48
CA ALA A 236 25.44 -4.04 -11.05
C ALA A 236 26.21 -4.66 -12.24
N ARG A 237 25.54 -5.01 -13.33
CA ARG A 237 26.18 -5.54 -14.56
C ARG A 237 26.92 -4.47 -15.35
N ASN A 238 26.37 -3.26 -15.37
CA ASN A 238 26.91 -2.12 -16.10
C ASN A 238 27.95 -1.34 -15.29
N ALA A 239 28.14 -1.67 -14.00
CA ALA A 239 29.17 -1.08 -13.18
C ALA A 239 30.56 -1.41 -13.79
N PRO A 240 31.39 -0.40 -14.09
CA PRO A 240 32.72 -0.65 -14.61
C PRO A 240 33.52 -1.49 -13.60
N ALA A 241 34.31 -2.45 -14.10
CA ALA A 241 35.11 -3.38 -13.30
C ALA A 241 36.23 -2.73 -12.46
N GLU A 242 36.24 -1.40 -12.32
CA GLU A 242 37.25 -0.62 -11.61
C GLU A 242 36.93 -0.49 -10.12
N ALA A 243 36.96 -1.63 -9.40
CA ALA A 243 37.14 -1.66 -7.95
C ALA A 243 37.81 -2.97 -7.47
N ALA A 244 38.54 -3.64 -8.36
CA ALA A 244 39.33 -4.84 -8.06
C ALA A 244 40.82 -4.57 -8.31
N HIS A 245 41.35 -3.49 -7.74
CA HIS A 245 42.79 -3.27 -7.55
C HIS A 245 43.05 -2.54 -6.25
#